data_AF-A0A0Q8CHD1-F1
#
_entry.id   AF-A0A0Q8CHD1-F1
#
_cell.length_a   1.000
_cell.length_b   1.000
_cell.length_c   1.000
_cell.angle_alpha   90.00
_cell.angle_beta   90.00
_cell.angle_gamma   90.00
#
_symmetry.space_group_name_H-M   'P 1'
#
loop_
_entity.id
_entity.type
_entity.pdbx_description
1 polymer ?
#
loop_
_entity_poly.entity_id
_entity_poly.type
_entity_poly.pdbx_seq_one_letter_code
_entity_poly.pdbx_strand_id
1 'polypeptide(L)'
;MPDATTPDAHREAALAELGGIRQSIDNIDAALVHLLAERFKFTQQVGRLKAAHELPAADPEREKRQIARLRALAVDANLDPAFAEKWFNFVVAEVIHHHERLASDAATPEASGDAQ
;
A
#
# COMPACT_ATOMS: atom_id res chain seq x y z
N MET A 1 -40.93 -38.22 14.47
CA MET A 1 -40.40 -37.14 13.61
C MET A 1 -38.92 -37.03 13.92
N PRO A 2 -38.00 -37.48 13.05
CA PRO A 2 -36.59 -37.17 13.26
C PRO A 2 -36.38 -35.68 12.95
N ASP A 3 -35.71 -35.01 13.88
CA ASP A 3 -35.38 -33.59 13.87
C ASP A 3 -34.51 -33.27 12.63
N ALA A 4 -34.98 -32.33 11.81
CA ALA A 4 -34.42 -31.97 10.50
C ALA A 4 -33.22 -31.02 10.64
N THR A 5 -32.29 -31.36 11.52
CA THR A 5 -31.09 -30.56 11.75
C THR A 5 -29.85 -31.45 11.61
N THR A 6 -29.68 -32.03 10.41
CA THR A 6 -28.50 -32.82 10.05
C THR A 6 -27.25 -31.92 10.03
N PRO A 7 -26.08 -32.40 10.52
CA PRO A 7 -24.81 -31.65 10.52
C PRO A 7 -24.44 -31.02 9.16
N ASP A 8 -24.90 -31.63 8.06
CA ASP A 8 -24.67 -31.17 6.70
C ASP A 8 -25.35 -29.83 6.38
N ALA A 9 -26.55 -29.57 6.93
CA ALA A 9 -27.27 -28.31 6.69
C ALA A 9 -26.61 -27.11 7.40
N HIS A 10 -26.12 -27.31 8.63
CA HIS A 10 -25.34 -26.28 9.35
C HIS A 10 -24.02 -25.97 8.65
N ARG A 11 -23.36 -27.00 8.11
CA ARG A 11 -22.12 -26.83 7.36
C ARG A 11 -22.34 -26.08 6.05
N GLU A 12 -23.42 -26.37 5.32
CA GLU A 12 -23.77 -25.67 4.09
C GLU A 12 -24.08 -24.19 4.34
N ALA A 13 -24.87 -23.89 5.38
CA ALA A 13 -25.13 -22.50 5.79
C ALA A 13 -23.84 -21.74 6.15
N ALA A 14 -22.94 -22.37 6.91
CA ALA A 14 -21.65 -21.77 7.26
C ALA A 14 -20.76 -21.53 6.02
N LEU A 15 -20.77 -22.42 5.02
CA LEU A 15 -20.04 -22.25 3.77
C LEU A 15 -20.59 -21.09 2.93
N ALA A 16 -21.91 -20.91 2.90
CA ALA A 16 -22.54 -19.78 2.22
C ALA A 16 -22.17 -18.45 2.89
N GLU A 17 -22.24 -18.38 4.23
CA GLU A 17 -21.82 -17.19 5.00
C GLU A 17 -20.34 -16.86 4.78
N LEU A 18 -19.46 -17.88 4.84
CA LEU A 18 -18.04 -17.75 4.54
C LEU A 18 -17.81 -17.19 3.13
N GLY A 19 -18.59 -17.63 2.15
CA GLY A 19 -18.54 -17.12 0.79
C GLY A 19 -18.86 -15.63 0.71
N GLY A 20 -19.93 -15.18 1.39
CA GLY A 20 -20.31 -13.77 1.45
C GLY A 20 -19.27 -12.88 2.14
N ILE A 21 -18.66 -13.36 3.23
CA ILE A 21 -17.59 -12.66 3.93
C ILE A 21 -16.36 -12.52 3.01
N ARG A 22 -15.96 -13.59 2.33
CA ARG A 22 -14.82 -13.56 1.40
C ARG A 22 -15.05 -12.61 0.23
N GLN A 23 -16.26 -12.57 -0.33
CA GLN A 23 -16.58 -11.61 -1.37
C GLN A 23 -16.43 -10.15 -0.89
N SER A 24 -16.76 -9.89 0.38
CA SER A 24 -16.55 -8.57 0.98
C SER A 24 -15.07 -8.24 1.16
N ILE A 25 -14.24 -9.24 1.54
CA ILE A 25 -12.78 -9.10 1.61
C ILE A 25 -12.20 -8.78 0.23
N ASP A 26 -12.58 -9.53 -0.80
CA ASP A 26 -12.10 -9.32 -2.17
C ASP A 26 -12.41 -7.90 -2.68
N ASN A 27 -13.58 -7.37 -2.32
CA ASN A 27 -13.96 -6.00 -2.66
C ASN A 27 -13.11 -4.95 -1.95
N ILE A 28 -12.77 -5.18 -0.67
CA ILE A 28 -11.88 -4.31 0.09
C ILE A 28 -10.47 -4.35 -0.51
N ASP A 29 -9.98 -5.54 -0.85
CA ASP A 29 -8.66 -5.73 -1.45
C ASP A 29 -8.54 -5.01 -2.80
N ALA A 30 -9.57 -5.08 -3.64
CA ALA A 30 -9.62 -4.32 -4.88
C ALA A 30 -9.54 -2.79 -4.63
N ALA A 31 -10.27 -2.28 -3.64
CA ALA A 31 -10.21 -0.87 -3.26
C ALA A 31 -8.83 -0.48 -2.73
N LEU A 32 -8.20 -1.32 -1.90
CA LEU A 32 -6.84 -1.11 -1.39
C LEU A 32 -5.82 -0.99 -2.51
N VAL A 33 -5.88 -1.86 -3.53
CA VAL A 33 -4.99 -1.81 -4.69
C VAL A 33 -5.16 -0.50 -5.46
N HIS A 34 -6.38 -0.05 -5.70
CA HIS A 34 -6.63 1.22 -6.38
C HIS A 34 -6.13 2.43 -5.59
N LEU A 35 -6.35 2.45 -4.26
CA LEU A 35 -5.84 3.51 -3.38
C LEU A 35 -4.32 3.53 -3.33
N LEU A 36 -3.67 2.37 -3.30
CA LEU A 36 -2.22 2.26 -3.40
C LEU A 36 -1.73 2.81 -4.74
N ALA A 37 -2.31 2.39 -5.86
CA ALA A 37 -1.93 2.89 -7.18
C ALA A 37 -1.99 4.42 -7.25
N GLU A 38 -3.06 5.02 -6.71
CA GLU A 38 -3.21 6.48 -6.66
C GLU A 38 -2.15 7.12 -5.75
N ARG A 39 -1.90 6.54 -4.56
CA ARG A 39 -0.83 6.99 -3.67
C ARG A 39 0.54 6.97 -4.36
N PHE A 40 0.82 5.92 -5.14
CA PHE A 40 2.08 5.77 -5.86
C PHE A 40 2.26 6.81 -6.97
N LYS A 41 1.18 7.29 -7.61
CA LYS A 41 1.28 8.41 -8.57
C LYS A 41 1.82 9.67 -7.89
N PHE A 42 1.32 10.00 -6.71
CA PHE A 42 1.79 11.16 -5.95
C PHE A 42 3.23 10.97 -5.45
N THR A 43 3.61 9.78 -5.01
CA THR A 43 5.00 9.54 -4.59
C THR A 43 5.96 9.63 -5.76
N GLN A 44 5.59 9.18 -6.97
CA GLN A 44 6.40 9.40 -8.17
C GLN A 44 6.55 10.89 -8.52
N GLN A 45 5.48 11.69 -8.38
CA GLN A 45 5.57 13.14 -8.56
C GLN A 45 6.54 13.77 -7.55
N VAL A 46 6.46 13.37 -6.28
CA VAL A 46 7.43 13.79 -5.24
C VAL A 46 8.85 13.36 -5.62
N GLY A 47 9.03 12.15 -6.12
CA GLY A 47 10.35 11.64 -6.54
C GLY A 47 10.94 12.45 -7.69
N ARG A 48 10.16 12.73 -8.73
CA ARG A 48 10.56 13.60 -9.84
C ARG A 48 10.91 15.00 -9.38
N LEU A 49 10.10 15.59 -8.50
CA LEU A 49 10.36 16.91 -7.92
C LEU A 49 11.68 16.91 -7.11
N LYS A 50 11.88 15.90 -6.28
CA LYS A 50 13.11 15.75 -5.49
C LYS A 50 14.33 15.63 -6.39
N ALA A 51 14.28 14.77 -7.41
CA ALA A 51 15.36 14.57 -8.36
C ALA A 51 15.71 15.87 -9.12
N ALA A 52 14.70 16.60 -9.60
CA ALA A 52 14.90 17.86 -10.32
C ALA A 52 15.54 18.98 -9.47
N HIS A 53 15.49 18.87 -8.14
CA HIS A 53 16.03 19.84 -7.20
C HIS A 53 17.15 19.28 -6.32
N GLU A 54 17.72 18.12 -6.68
CA GLU A 54 18.81 17.46 -5.94
C GLU A 54 18.47 17.22 -4.45
N LEU A 55 17.18 17.02 -4.13
CA LEU A 55 16.72 16.75 -2.77
C LEU A 55 16.86 15.26 -2.42
N PRO A 56 17.16 14.92 -1.15
CA PRO A 56 17.32 13.53 -0.74
C PRO A 56 16.01 12.73 -0.86
N ALA A 57 16.12 11.48 -1.31
CA ALA A 57 14.99 10.54 -1.43
C ALA A 57 14.32 10.27 -0.07
N ALA A 58 15.13 10.06 0.98
CA ALA A 58 14.65 9.87 2.35
C ALA A 58 14.42 11.21 3.08
N ASP A 59 13.43 11.24 3.97
CA ASP A 59 13.18 12.35 4.89
C ASP A 59 12.77 11.77 6.26
N PRO A 60 13.76 11.52 7.15
CA PRO A 60 13.52 10.83 8.42
C PRO A 60 12.49 11.53 9.32
N GLU A 61 12.46 12.85 9.30
CA GLU A 61 11.52 13.63 10.11
C GLU A 61 10.09 13.54 9.56
N ARG A 62 9.94 13.55 8.23
CA ARG A 62 8.64 13.29 7.59
C ARG A 62 8.17 11.86 7.86
N GLU A 63 9.05 10.87 7.79
CA GLU A 63 8.74 9.46 8.06
C GLU A 63 8.26 9.25 9.49
N LYS A 64 8.97 9.78 10.50
CA LYS A 64 8.55 9.75 11.91
C LYS A 64 7.14 10.33 12.11
N ARG A 65 6.84 11.48 11.49
CA ARG A 65 5.50 12.10 11.57
C ARG A 65 4.41 11.24 10.91
N GLN A 66 4.74 10.55 9.80
CA GLN A 66 3.80 9.64 9.15
C GLN A 66 3.49 8.43 10.02
N ILE A 67 4.51 7.81 10.60
CA ILE A 67 4.36 6.66 11.50
C ILE A 67 3.49 7.05 12.70
N ALA A 68 3.79 8.16 13.36
CA ALA A 68 3.00 8.63 14.51
C ALA A 68 1.52 8.84 14.15
N ARG A 69 1.24 9.49 13.01
CA ARG A 69 -0.13 9.71 12.53
C ARG A 69 -0.84 8.39 12.20
N LEU A 70 -0.16 7.45 11.54
CA LEU A 70 -0.74 6.16 11.16
C LEU A 70 -1.02 5.25 12.35
N ARG A 71 -0.14 5.27 13.37
CA ARG A 71 -0.40 4.56 14.62
C ARG A 71 -1.65 5.08 15.31
N ALA A 72 -1.87 6.40 15.32
CA ALA A 72 -3.10 6.99 15.86
C ALA A 72 -4.35 6.55 15.06
N LEU A 73 -4.28 6.63 13.72
CA LEU A 73 -5.38 6.15 12.86
C LEU A 73 -5.67 4.66 13.03
N ALA A 74 -4.65 3.85 13.28
CA ALA A 74 -4.83 2.42 13.55
C ALA A 74 -5.58 2.19 14.85
N VAL A 75 -5.23 2.91 15.93
CA VAL A 75 -5.98 2.85 17.20
C VAL A 75 -7.45 3.23 16.98
N ASP A 76 -7.71 4.34 16.28
CA ASP A 76 -9.08 4.82 16.01
C ASP A 76 -9.91 3.83 15.17
N ALA A 77 -9.24 3.05 14.32
CA ALA A 77 -9.85 2.03 13.46
C ALA A 77 -9.90 0.63 14.08
N ASN A 78 -9.52 0.48 15.35
CA ASN A 78 -9.38 -0.81 16.04
C ASN A 78 -8.42 -1.80 15.32
N LEU A 79 -7.38 -1.27 14.69
CA LEU A 79 -6.29 -2.03 14.06
C LEU A 79 -5.04 -1.99 14.95
N ASP A 80 -4.30 -3.10 15.03
CA ASP A 80 -3.03 -3.13 15.76
C ASP A 80 -2.05 -2.06 15.21
N PRO A 81 -1.64 -1.06 16.02
CA PRO A 81 -0.71 -0.03 15.57
C PRO A 81 0.64 -0.57 15.14
N ALA A 82 1.10 -1.69 15.72
CA ALA A 82 2.36 -2.31 15.33
C ALA A 82 2.26 -2.96 13.94
N PHE A 83 1.11 -3.56 13.62
CA PHE A 83 0.83 -4.06 12.28
C PHE A 83 0.75 -2.92 11.25
N ALA A 84 0.01 -1.85 11.56
CA ALA A 84 -0.11 -0.69 10.67
C ALA A 84 1.24 -0.06 10.35
N GLU A 85 2.12 0.04 11.34
CA GLU A 85 3.50 0.52 11.16
C GLU A 85 4.33 -0.40 10.26
N LYS A 86 4.28 -1.73 10.47
CA LYS A 86 4.99 -2.70 9.61
C LYS A 86 4.54 -2.60 8.15
N TRP A 87 3.24 -2.55 7.91
CA TRP A 87 2.68 -2.39 6.58
C TRP A 87 3.12 -1.07 5.94
N PHE A 88 3.10 0.02 6.70
CA PHE A 88 3.53 1.32 6.19
C PHE A 88 5.01 1.37 5.86
N ASN A 89 5.87 0.80 6.71
CA ASN A 89 7.31 0.74 6.47
C ASN A 89 7.62 -0.05 5.19
N PHE A 90 6.88 -1.14 4.92
CA PHE A 90 6.97 -1.86 3.66
C PHE A 90 6.64 -0.97 2.46
N VAL A 91 5.54 -0.22 2.51
CA VAL A 91 5.13 0.69 1.42
C VAL A 91 6.13 1.85 1.23
N VAL A 92 6.69 2.39 2.31
CA VAL A 92 7.69 3.48 2.23
C VAL A 92 9.01 3.01 1.63
N ALA A 93 9.48 1.81 2.00
CA ALA A 93 10.69 1.23 1.42
C ALA A 93 10.59 1.14 -0.12
N GLU A 94 9.43 0.68 -0.62
CA GLU A 94 9.17 0.61 -2.07
C GLU A 94 9.15 1.99 -2.73
N VAL A 95 8.68 3.02 -2.03
CA VAL A 95 8.69 4.41 -2.54
C VAL A 95 10.11 4.97 -2.62
N ILE A 96 10.93 4.74 -1.60
CA ILE A 96 12.33 5.20 -1.57
C ILE A 96 13.10 4.55 -2.72
N HIS A 97 12.93 3.25 -2.93
CA HIS A 97 13.56 2.55 -4.06
C HIS A 97 13.18 3.17 -5.41
N HIS A 98 11.91 3.56 -5.61
CA HIS A 98 11.49 4.27 -6.81
C HIS A 98 12.10 5.66 -6.95
N HIS A 99 12.29 6.39 -5.85
CA HIS A 99 12.94 7.72 -5.88
C HIS A 99 14.41 7.62 -6.26
N GLU A 100 15.12 6.64 -5.71
CA GLU A 100 16.53 6.39 -6.04
C GLU A 100 16.71 6.09 -7.53
N ARG A 101 15.83 5.26 -8.11
CA ARG A 101 15.82 4.97 -9.55
C ARG A 101 15.55 6.21 -10.41
N LEU A 102 14.56 7.03 -10.03
CA LEU A 102 14.27 8.26 -10.77
C LEU A 102 15.44 9.26 -10.72
N ALA A 103 16.16 9.32 -9.59
CA ALA A 103 17.35 10.15 -9.45
C ALA A 103 18.52 9.63 -10.32
N SER A 104 18.73 8.31 -10.40
CA SER A 104 19.75 7.74 -11.29
C SER A 104 19.45 7.96 -12.78
N ASP A 105 18.17 7.86 -13.16
CA ASP A 105 17.74 8.08 -14.54
C ASP A 105 17.90 9.56 -14.93
N ALA A 106 17.59 10.48 -14.01
CA ALA A 106 17.79 11.92 -14.24
C ALA A 106 19.27 12.32 -14.35
N ALA A 107 20.17 11.58 -13.68
CA ALA A 107 21.62 11.83 -13.74
C ALA A 107 22.29 11.32 -15.03
N THR A 108 21.57 10.55 -15.86
CA THR A 108 22.07 10.06 -17.15
C THR A 108 21.34 10.80 -18.29
N PRO A 109 21.78 12.00 -18.69
CA PRO A 109 21.27 12.60 -19.91
C PRO A 109 21.74 11.75 -21.09
N GLU A 110 20.80 11.37 -21.97
CA GLU A 110 21.13 10.68 -23.22
C GLU A 110 22.28 11.41 -23.93
N ALA A 111 23.39 10.69 -24.12
CA ALA A 111 24.49 11.15 -24.95
C ALA A 111 24.00 11.24 -26.39
N SER A 112 23.64 12.46 -26.81
CA SER A 112 23.74 13.01 -28.17
C SER A 112 23.70 11.99 -29.31
N GLY A 113 22.49 11.69 -29.80
CA GLY A 113 22.29 11.19 -31.15
C GLY A 113 22.31 12.33 -32.16
N ASP A 114 23.47 12.97 -32.33
CA ASP A 114 23.77 13.81 -33.50
C ASP A 114 25.10 13.30 -34.08
N ALA A 115 25.00 12.45 -35.09
CA ALA A 115 26.10 12.12 -35.98
C ALA A 115 25.55 11.69 -37.35
N GLN A 116 25.53 12.69 -38.24
CA GLN A 116 25.58 12.65 -39.72
C GLN A 116 24.32 12.24 -40.50
#